data_AF-E0S5S9-F1
#
_entry.id   AF-E0S5S9-F1
#
_cell.length_a   1.000
_cell.length_b   1.000
_cell.length_c   1.000
_cell.angle_alpha   90.00
_cell.angle_beta   90.00
_cell.angle_gamma   90.00
#
_symmetry.space_group_name_H-M   'P 1'
#
loop_
_entity.id
_entity.type
_entity.pdbx_description
1 polymer ?
#
loop_
_entity_poly.entity_id
_entity_poly.type
_entity_poly.pdbx_seq_one_letter_code
_entity_poly.pdbx_strand_id
1 'polypeptide(L)'
;MGKSKGDDRKKEGRKSSRHKLPGKEGKTGSKKIVLRKKPCPIQGIELQDATKIEKDLLMHGTIKDKIDVLTLLVERNPSPENYKALLAFCENQRNDVHYYVLKNIQDLLISKREVENPYIKQRIIKSFDVNLRNQYIKKKVARLVHKLLEEGVLFVNLVHLFINKLGDKRDMSDYVIDKLNLLVPGNEEMILDGIEDFYFKNDQFRSRHVVLKFLANIDWENKVKAFEVFDTILRDFNENIPEEHRNILLEDLIVGLGKNMTDKNVCRTDIIRKSVHTEKMIFYGAKALSNSKDPEILVFFKNAIKSHRMRGSKLLPEFLNMIHETASMHRDIEFYRFLLETSLLYTPEYIISILIICSEARKEGLGGFDNIYSLRVLALHYHDVVRKLSLQLIGNEMILPFDPFDRMSLLNAEMMCGDL
;
A
#
# COMPACT_ATOMS: atom_id res chain seq x y z
N MET A 1 -53.05 -8.30 24.52
CA MET A 1 -54.02 -9.37 24.19
C MET A 1 -53.31 -10.31 23.21
N GLY A 2 -52.94 -11.54 23.61
CA GLY A 2 -53.67 -12.80 23.27
C GLY A 2 -53.05 -13.45 22.02
N LYS A 3 -52.14 -14.44 22.12
CA LYS A 3 -52.34 -15.91 22.05
C LYS A 3 -53.08 -16.39 20.78
N SER A 4 -52.78 -17.52 20.10
CA SER A 4 -51.74 -18.60 20.14
C SER A 4 -51.96 -19.49 18.88
N LYS A 5 -51.09 -20.36 18.32
CA LYS A 5 -50.09 -21.38 18.77
C LYS A 5 -48.93 -21.45 17.74
N GLY A 6 -47.90 -22.32 17.78
CA GLY A 6 -47.45 -23.32 18.76
C GLY A 6 -47.32 -24.74 18.18
N ASP A 7 -46.12 -25.35 18.25
CA ASP A 7 -45.97 -26.81 18.40
C ASP A 7 -44.61 -27.17 19.03
N ASP A 8 -44.65 -28.05 20.04
CA ASP A 8 -43.52 -28.46 20.90
C ASP A 8 -43.50 -29.99 20.92
N ARG A 9 -42.37 -30.65 20.64
CA ARG A 9 -42.25 -32.11 20.85
C ARG A 9 -41.12 -32.48 21.81
N LYS A 10 -41.57 -32.90 23.00
CA LYS A 10 -40.80 -33.55 24.08
C LYS A 10 -40.20 -34.87 23.54
N LYS A 11 -38.98 -35.29 23.89
CA LYS A 11 -38.54 -35.82 25.20
C LYS A 11 -39.49 -36.86 25.81
N GLU A 12 -39.29 -38.12 25.41
CA GLU A 12 -39.72 -39.31 26.16
C GLU A 12 -38.53 -40.02 26.81
N GLY A 13 -38.81 -40.84 27.83
CA GLY A 13 -37.81 -41.67 28.50
C GLY A 13 -38.44 -42.72 29.41
N ARG A 14 -37.59 -43.65 29.92
CA ARG A 14 -37.91 -44.90 30.66
C ARG A 14 -38.42 -46.02 29.75
N LYS A 15 -37.91 -47.26 29.84
CA LYS A 15 -37.87 -48.08 31.06
C LYS A 15 -36.64 -49.00 31.15
N SER A 16 -36.31 -49.35 32.39
CA SER A 16 -35.34 -50.37 32.77
C SER A 16 -35.98 -51.77 32.89
N SER A 17 -35.23 -52.81 32.55
CA SER A 17 -35.47 -54.18 33.04
C SER A 17 -34.16 -54.78 33.58
N ARG A 18 -34.24 -55.45 34.74
CA ARG A 18 -33.14 -56.22 35.34
C ARG A 18 -33.30 -57.70 34.95
N HIS A 19 -32.21 -58.41 34.66
CA HIS A 19 -31.83 -59.58 35.48
C HIS A 19 -30.45 -60.20 35.16
N LYS A 20 -29.77 -60.59 36.25
CA LYS A 20 -28.79 -61.69 36.44
C LYS A 20 -27.47 -61.71 35.65
N LEU A 21 -26.40 -61.45 36.41
CA LEU A 21 -25.06 -62.04 36.27
C LEU A 21 -25.12 -63.57 36.51
N PRO A 22 -24.16 -64.37 36.01
CA PRO A 22 -22.81 -64.49 36.59
C PRO A 22 -21.72 -64.02 35.61
N GLY A 23 -20.53 -63.55 36.00
CA GLY A 23 -19.82 -63.78 37.26
C GLY A 23 -18.43 -64.33 36.93
N LYS A 24 -17.42 -63.45 36.83
CA LYS A 24 -16.00 -63.79 36.97
C LYS A 24 -15.18 -62.53 37.26
N GLU A 25 -14.21 -62.68 38.14
CA GLU A 25 -13.42 -61.60 38.72
C GLU A 25 -12.36 -61.08 37.72
N GLY A 26 -11.94 -59.82 37.86
CA GLY A 26 -10.90 -59.28 36.98
C GLY A 26 -10.67 -57.77 37.09
N LYS A 27 -10.03 -57.35 38.19
CA LYS A 27 -9.26 -56.10 38.37
C LYS A 27 -9.62 -54.93 37.43
N THR A 28 -10.29 -53.90 37.96
CA THR A 28 -10.50 -52.59 37.32
C THR A 28 -9.18 -51.80 37.19
N GLY A 29 -8.29 -52.28 36.31
CA GLY A 29 -7.17 -51.50 35.84
C GLY A 29 -7.68 -50.27 35.10
N SER A 30 -7.37 -49.09 35.61
CA SER A 30 -7.64 -47.83 34.91
C SER A 30 -6.97 -47.87 33.54
N LYS A 31 -7.77 -47.93 32.47
CA LYS A 31 -7.26 -47.88 31.09
C LYS A 31 -6.70 -46.48 30.83
N LYS A 32 -5.44 -46.29 31.23
CA LYS A 32 -4.61 -45.13 30.93
C LYS A 32 -4.66 -44.94 29.42
N ILE A 33 -5.21 -43.80 28.96
CA ILE A 33 -5.22 -43.46 27.54
C ILE A 33 -3.75 -43.20 27.15
N VAL A 34 -3.08 -44.24 26.65
CA VAL A 34 -1.74 -44.13 26.12
C VAL A 34 -1.84 -43.41 24.78
N LEU A 35 -1.77 -42.09 24.83
CA LEU A 35 -1.47 -41.28 23.64
C LEU A 35 -0.18 -41.85 23.03
N ARG A 36 -0.30 -42.49 21.87
CA ARG A 36 0.86 -42.99 21.13
C ARG A 36 1.77 -41.80 20.85
N LYS A 37 2.91 -41.73 21.54
CA LYS A 37 3.94 -40.73 21.26
C LYS A 37 4.32 -40.88 19.78
N LYS A 38 4.23 -39.80 19.01
CA LYS A 38 4.78 -39.79 17.66
C LYS A 38 6.28 -40.16 17.75
N PRO A 39 6.82 -40.99 16.83
CA PRO A 39 8.25 -41.27 16.79
C PRO A 39 9.05 -39.97 16.66
N CYS A 40 10.26 -39.94 17.22
CA CYS A 40 11.13 -38.78 17.08
C CYS A 40 11.56 -38.63 15.61
N PRO A 41 11.53 -37.43 15.00
CA PRO A 41 11.84 -37.24 13.57
C PRO A 41 13.24 -37.69 13.14
N ILE A 42 14.16 -37.82 14.10
CA ILE A 42 15.58 -38.15 13.90
C ILE A 42 15.92 -39.64 14.11
N GLN A 43 14.92 -40.52 14.26
CA GLN A 43 15.17 -41.97 14.42
C GLN A 43 15.87 -42.53 13.16
N GLY A 44 17.08 -43.06 13.35
CA GLY A 44 17.91 -43.61 12.27
C GLY A 44 18.88 -42.61 11.61
N ILE A 45 18.97 -41.36 12.08
CA ILE A 45 19.98 -40.40 11.61
C ILE A 45 21.24 -40.54 12.47
N GLU A 46 22.36 -40.94 11.87
CA GLU A 46 23.66 -40.93 12.54
C GLU A 46 24.26 -39.52 12.55
N LEU A 47 24.39 -38.94 13.75
CA LEU A 47 25.06 -37.66 13.98
C LEU A 47 26.46 -37.97 14.52
N GLN A 48 27.44 -38.00 13.62
CA GLN A 48 28.81 -38.43 13.93
C GLN A 48 29.46 -37.47 14.95
N ASP A 49 29.27 -36.16 14.77
CA ASP A 49 29.83 -35.06 15.57
C ASP A 49 29.36 -35.01 17.04
N ALA A 50 28.29 -35.70 17.39
CA ALA A 50 27.68 -35.59 18.72
C ALA A 50 28.45 -36.37 19.80
N THR A 51 28.71 -35.71 20.94
CA THR A 51 29.32 -36.33 22.13
C THR A 51 28.39 -37.37 22.76
N LYS A 52 28.90 -38.18 23.70
CA LYS A 52 28.09 -39.18 24.42
C LYS A 52 26.88 -38.57 25.15
N ILE A 53 27.05 -37.39 25.76
CA ILE A 53 25.98 -36.67 26.49
C ILE A 53 24.95 -36.13 25.50
N GLU A 54 25.39 -35.54 24.39
CA GLU A 54 24.50 -35.03 23.35
C GLU A 54 23.70 -36.17 22.69
N LYS A 55 24.33 -37.33 22.44
CA LYS A 55 23.65 -38.55 21.94
C LYS A 55 22.59 -39.06 22.94
N ASP A 56 22.88 -39.05 24.24
CA ASP A 56 21.90 -39.42 25.28
C ASP A 56 20.70 -38.45 25.31
N LEU A 57 20.95 -37.14 25.28
CA LEU A 57 19.89 -36.11 25.19
C LEU A 57 19.06 -36.23 23.90
N LEU A 58 19.69 -36.51 22.75
CA LEU A 58 19.01 -36.73 21.47
C LEU A 58 18.08 -37.95 21.51
N MET A 59 18.41 -38.97 22.30
CA MET A 59 17.58 -40.17 22.48
C MET A 59 16.50 -39.97 23.55
N HIS A 60 16.88 -39.52 24.74
CA HIS A 60 16.05 -39.57 25.96
C HIS A 60 15.54 -38.22 26.47
N GLY A 61 16.11 -37.09 26.03
CA GLY A 61 15.72 -35.75 26.43
C GLY A 61 14.32 -35.30 25.95
N THR A 62 13.88 -34.13 26.40
CA THR A 62 12.64 -33.50 25.94
C THR A 62 12.81 -32.94 24.52
N ILE A 63 11.69 -32.59 23.86
CA ILE A 63 11.73 -32.03 22.49
C ILE A 63 12.58 -30.75 22.42
N LYS A 64 12.60 -29.94 23.48
CA LYS A 64 13.44 -28.73 23.54
C LYS A 64 14.92 -29.10 23.59
N ASP A 65 15.32 -29.93 24.55
CA ASP A 65 16.71 -30.38 24.72
C ASP A 65 17.26 -30.98 23.42
N LYS A 66 16.46 -31.76 22.69
CA LYS A 66 16.82 -32.30 21.37
C LYS A 66 17.05 -31.21 20.33
N ILE A 67 16.18 -30.21 20.26
CA ILE A 67 16.32 -29.08 19.32
C ILE A 67 17.51 -28.21 19.68
N ASP A 68 17.74 -27.95 20.97
CA ASP A 68 18.85 -27.13 21.45
C ASP A 68 20.20 -27.83 21.21
N VAL A 69 20.30 -29.14 21.45
CA VAL A 69 21.48 -29.93 21.08
C VAL A 69 21.71 -29.92 19.56
N LEU A 70 20.67 -30.11 18.74
CA LEU A 70 20.81 -30.02 17.27
C LEU A 70 21.23 -28.61 16.80
N THR A 71 20.74 -27.57 17.47
CA THR A 71 21.12 -26.17 17.21
C THR A 71 22.62 -25.97 17.47
N LEU A 72 23.12 -26.44 18.61
CA LEU A 72 24.55 -26.39 18.95
C LEU A 72 25.41 -27.23 18.00
N LEU A 73 24.94 -28.39 17.54
CA LEU A 73 25.67 -29.20 16.55
C LEU A 73 25.78 -28.48 15.20
N VAL A 74 24.70 -27.84 14.72
CA VAL A 74 24.74 -26.98 13.52
C VAL A 74 25.66 -25.77 13.72
N GLU A 75 25.66 -25.17 14.91
CA GLU A 75 26.52 -24.03 15.22
C GLU A 75 28.02 -24.38 15.21
N ARG A 76 28.38 -25.57 15.69
CA ARG A 76 29.76 -26.07 15.69
C ARG A 76 30.19 -26.59 14.32
N ASN A 77 29.34 -27.38 13.66
CA ASN A 77 29.57 -27.95 12.34
C ASN A 77 28.30 -27.83 11.47
N PRO A 78 28.23 -26.84 10.54
CA PRO A 78 27.04 -26.55 9.75
C PRO A 78 26.81 -27.54 8.58
N SER A 79 26.92 -28.84 8.86
CA SER A 79 26.74 -29.91 7.86
C SER A 79 25.27 -30.01 7.38
N PRO A 80 25.04 -30.48 6.14
CA PRO A 80 23.68 -30.70 5.63
C PRO A 80 22.88 -31.69 6.51
N GLU A 81 23.55 -32.67 7.12
CA GLU A 81 22.97 -33.70 7.98
C GLU A 81 22.48 -33.11 9.29
N ASN A 82 23.29 -32.26 9.94
CA ASN A 82 22.92 -31.54 11.16
C ASN A 82 21.72 -30.62 10.90
N TYR A 83 21.72 -29.88 9.78
CA TYR A 83 20.57 -29.07 9.36
C TYR A 83 19.31 -29.90 9.02
N LYS A 84 19.43 -31.03 8.32
CA LYS A 84 18.31 -31.93 8.02
C LYS A 84 17.67 -32.45 9.31
N ALA A 85 18.47 -32.84 10.30
CA ALA A 85 17.99 -33.33 11.59
C ALA A 85 17.23 -32.24 12.37
N LEU A 86 17.73 -30.99 12.38
CA LEU A 86 17.05 -29.85 12.99
C LEU A 86 15.72 -29.53 12.26
N LEU A 87 15.75 -29.45 10.93
CA LEU A 87 14.58 -29.15 10.08
C LEU A 87 13.49 -30.22 10.17
N ALA A 88 13.82 -31.47 10.48
CA ALA A 88 12.84 -32.54 10.67
C ALA A 88 11.85 -32.24 11.83
N PHE A 89 12.19 -31.36 12.78
CA PHE A 89 11.26 -30.91 13.82
C PHE A 89 10.29 -29.79 13.37
N CYS A 90 10.48 -29.20 12.18
CA CYS A 90 9.48 -28.38 11.48
C CYS A 90 8.42 -29.21 10.73
N GLU A 91 8.56 -30.54 10.71
CA GLU A 91 7.71 -31.44 9.94
C GLU A 91 6.82 -32.29 10.87
N ASN A 92 5.50 -32.25 10.65
CA ASN A 92 4.50 -33.07 11.35
C ASN A 92 4.46 -32.95 12.89
N GLN A 93 5.06 -31.91 13.48
CA GLN A 93 5.00 -31.62 14.91
C GLN A 93 3.88 -30.64 15.25
N ARG A 94 3.88 -30.12 16.49
CA ARG A 94 2.97 -29.07 16.94
C ARG A 94 3.53 -27.68 16.59
N ASN A 95 2.63 -26.70 16.46
CA ASN A 95 2.98 -25.33 16.08
C ASN A 95 3.97 -24.64 17.07
N ASP A 96 3.95 -25.00 18.36
CA ASP A 96 4.91 -24.49 19.35
C ASP A 96 6.33 -25.01 19.10
N VAL A 97 6.45 -26.26 18.64
CA VAL A 97 7.72 -26.88 18.23
C VAL A 97 8.24 -26.23 16.96
N HIS A 98 7.40 -26.07 15.92
CA HIS A 98 7.79 -25.42 14.66
C HIS A 98 8.33 -24.00 14.91
N TYR A 99 7.65 -23.21 15.73
CA TYR A 99 8.10 -21.86 16.07
C TYR A 99 9.44 -21.87 16.82
N TYR A 100 9.65 -22.82 17.74
CA TYR A 100 10.91 -22.94 18.48
C TYR A 100 12.09 -23.27 17.55
N VAL A 101 11.92 -24.24 16.64
CA VAL A 101 12.92 -24.59 15.62
C VAL A 101 13.21 -23.40 14.70
N LEU A 102 12.17 -22.71 14.18
CA LEU A 102 12.37 -21.55 13.32
C LEU A 102 13.05 -20.37 14.04
N LYS A 103 12.86 -20.21 15.35
CA LYS A 103 13.60 -19.21 16.15
C LYS A 103 15.08 -19.58 16.22
N ASN A 104 15.41 -20.82 16.58
CA ASN A 104 16.80 -21.26 16.64
C ASN A 104 17.49 -21.20 15.27
N ILE A 105 16.77 -21.53 14.17
CA ILE A 105 17.26 -21.32 12.80
C ILE A 105 17.48 -19.83 12.50
N GLN A 106 16.56 -18.94 12.90
CA GLN A 106 16.73 -17.49 12.72
C GLN A 106 17.96 -16.96 13.48
N ASP A 107 18.21 -17.45 14.69
CA ASP A 107 19.38 -17.06 15.49
C ASP A 107 20.69 -17.61 14.87
N LEU A 108 20.71 -18.86 14.39
CA LEU A 108 21.83 -19.48 13.64
C LEU A 108 22.15 -18.73 12.33
N LEU A 109 21.11 -18.36 11.58
CA LEU A 109 21.26 -17.64 10.31
C LEU A 109 21.89 -16.26 10.52
N ILE A 110 21.54 -15.55 11.58
CA ILE A 110 22.14 -14.26 11.92
C ILE A 110 23.60 -14.45 12.37
N SER A 111 23.90 -15.47 13.18
CA SER A 111 25.26 -15.69 13.70
C SER A 111 26.26 -16.19 12.65
N LYS A 112 25.81 -17.00 11.68
CA LYS A 112 26.66 -17.55 10.60
C LYS A 112 26.59 -16.78 9.28
N ARG A 113 25.57 -15.93 9.08
CA ARG A 113 25.24 -15.14 7.88
C ARG A 113 24.97 -15.92 6.58
N GLU A 114 25.58 -17.07 6.37
CA GLU A 114 25.39 -17.91 5.18
C GLU A 114 25.06 -19.37 5.47
N VAL A 115 24.42 -20.00 4.48
CA VAL A 115 24.18 -21.45 4.40
C VAL A 115 24.67 -21.89 3.03
N GLU A 116 25.88 -22.45 3.00
CA GLU A 116 26.59 -22.83 1.77
C GLU A 116 25.77 -23.80 0.90
N ASN A 117 25.10 -24.77 1.54
CA ASN A 117 24.37 -25.81 0.82
C ASN A 117 23.03 -25.28 0.26
N PRO A 118 22.84 -25.21 -1.08
CA PRO A 118 21.64 -24.61 -1.67
C PRO A 118 20.35 -25.38 -1.36
N TYR A 119 20.42 -26.71 -1.22
CA TYR A 119 19.27 -27.53 -0.88
C TYR A 119 18.80 -27.27 0.57
N ILE A 120 19.74 -27.10 1.51
CA ILE A 120 19.40 -26.71 2.89
C ILE A 120 18.80 -25.31 2.93
N LYS A 121 19.42 -24.34 2.23
CA LYS A 121 18.90 -22.96 2.07
C LYS A 121 17.45 -22.95 1.57
N GLN A 122 17.14 -23.71 0.51
CA GLN A 122 15.77 -23.87 0.01
C GLN A 122 14.82 -24.52 1.03
N ARG A 123 15.26 -25.56 1.77
CA ARG A 123 14.43 -26.23 2.79
C ARG A 123 14.14 -25.32 3.98
N ILE A 124 15.07 -24.45 4.36
CA ILE A 124 14.87 -23.37 5.35
C ILE A 124 13.81 -22.37 4.85
N ILE A 125 13.98 -21.81 3.64
CA ILE A 125 13.03 -20.86 3.04
C ILE A 125 11.61 -21.46 2.99
N LYS A 126 11.49 -22.70 2.53
CA LYS A 126 10.22 -23.45 2.48
C LYS A 126 9.60 -23.68 3.88
N SER A 127 10.41 -23.86 4.91
CA SER A 127 9.95 -24.00 6.29
C SER A 127 9.36 -22.69 6.84
N PHE A 128 9.95 -21.54 6.50
CA PHE A 128 9.36 -20.23 6.80
C PHE A 128 8.06 -20.00 6.04
N ASP A 129 8.02 -20.23 4.72
CA ASP A 129 6.81 -20.07 3.89
C ASP A 129 5.62 -20.90 4.43
N VAL A 130 5.80 -22.20 4.66
CA VAL A 130 4.74 -23.08 5.19
C VAL A 130 4.19 -22.56 6.52
N ASN A 131 5.05 -22.06 7.41
CA ASN A 131 4.63 -21.55 8.71
C ASN A 131 4.15 -20.08 8.68
N LEU A 132 4.45 -19.30 7.63
CA LEU A 132 3.81 -18.02 7.31
C LEU A 132 2.37 -18.17 6.76
N ARG A 133 1.99 -19.38 6.32
CA ARG A 133 0.61 -19.73 5.97
C ARG A 133 -0.18 -20.29 7.17
N ASN A 134 0.51 -20.69 8.25
CA ASN A 134 -0.10 -21.31 9.43
C ASN A 134 -0.79 -20.27 10.34
N GLN A 135 -2.12 -20.28 10.36
CA GLN A 135 -2.94 -19.27 11.06
C GLN A 135 -2.61 -19.09 12.55
N TYR A 136 -2.10 -20.13 13.23
CA TYR A 136 -1.82 -20.09 14.68
C TYR A 136 -0.50 -19.42 15.04
N ILE A 137 0.50 -19.44 14.14
CA ILE A 137 1.86 -18.93 14.42
C ILE A 137 2.38 -17.91 13.40
N LYS A 138 1.69 -17.69 12.26
CA LYS A 138 2.15 -16.79 11.18
C LYS A 138 2.65 -15.43 11.66
N LYS A 139 1.97 -14.79 12.62
CA LYS A 139 2.36 -13.48 13.17
C LYS A 139 3.65 -13.53 14.01
N LYS A 140 3.92 -14.67 14.67
CA LYS A 140 5.20 -14.91 15.36
C LYS A 140 6.31 -15.22 14.36
N VAL A 141 6.02 -16.04 13.36
CA VAL A 141 6.98 -16.42 12.29
C VAL A 141 7.38 -15.21 11.45
N ALA A 142 6.44 -14.33 11.11
CA ALA A 142 6.74 -13.09 10.39
C ALA A 142 7.64 -12.12 11.17
N ARG A 143 7.62 -12.15 12.51
CA ARG A 143 8.61 -11.41 13.33
C ARG A 143 10.01 -11.99 13.22
N LEU A 144 10.14 -13.32 13.08
CA LEU A 144 11.43 -13.97 12.81
C LEU A 144 11.93 -13.60 11.41
N VAL A 145 11.04 -13.66 10.41
CA VAL A 145 11.36 -13.28 9.02
C VAL A 145 11.76 -11.81 8.93
N HIS A 146 11.04 -10.89 9.58
CA HIS A 146 11.43 -9.48 9.66
C HIS A 146 12.86 -9.30 10.17
N LYS A 147 13.22 -9.96 11.28
CA LYS A 147 14.59 -9.88 11.82
C LYS A 147 15.66 -10.38 10.86
N LEU A 148 15.35 -11.40 10.06
CA LEU A 148 16.28 -11.86 9.02
C LEU A 148 16.43 -10.81 7.91
N LEU A 149 15.34 -10.15 7.49
CA LEU A 149 15.39 -9.06 6.51
C LEU A 149 16.15 -7.83 7.04
N GLU A 150 15.94 -7.47 8.31
CA GLU A 150 16.59 -6.36 9.03
C GLU A 150 18.12 -6.56 9.11
N GLU A 151 18.59 -7.80 9.28
CA GLU A 151 20.01 -8.18 9.25
C GLU A 151 20.54 -8.47 7.81
N GLY A 152 19.73 -8.26 6.76
CA GLY A 152 20.06 -8.56 5.36
C GLY A 152 20.15 -10.05 5.01
N VAL A 153 19.85 -10.95 5.95
CA VAL A 153 20.04 -12.39 5.81
C VAL A 153 18.94 -13.01 4.95
N LEU A 154 19.34 -13.65 3.85
CA LEU A 154 18.45 -14.25 2.84
C LEU A 154 17.44 -13.26 2.21
N PHE A 155 17.71 -11.95 2.25
CA PHE A 155 16.76 -10.87 1.93
C PHE A 155 15.88 -11.17 0.70
N VAL A 156 16.50 -11.33 -0.48
CA VAL A 156 15.82 -11.60 -1.77
C VAL A 156 14.86 -12.80 -1.70
N ASN A 157 15.17 -13.83 -0.91
CA ASN A 157 14.34 -15.04 -0.82
C ASN A 157 13.16 -14.88 0.14
N LEU A 158 13.30 -14.02 1.15
CA LEU A 158 12.33 -13.86 2.24
C LEU A 158 11.43 -12.64 2.06
N VAL A 159 11.87 -11.60 1.33
CA VAL A 159 11.11 -10.36 1.15
C VAL A 159 9.79 -10.60 0.42
N HIS A 160 9.78 -11.40 -0.65
CA HIS A 160 8.53 -11.79 -1.33
C HIS A 160 7.58 -12.57 -0.41
N LEU A 161 8.09 -13.45 0.47
CA LEU A 161 7.25 -14.18 1.43
C LEU A 161 6.63 -13.26 2.48
N PHE A 162 7.34 -12.18 2.84
CA PHE A 162 6.88 -11.15 3.77
C PHE A 162 5.86 -10.21 3.11
N ILE A 163 6.12 -9.71 1.90
CA ILE A 163 5.19 -8.90 1.08
C ILE A 163 3.88 -9.68 0.83
N ASN A 164 3.95 -10.99 0.58
CA ASN A 164 2.78 -11.87 0.46
C ASN A 164 1.87 -11.90 1.71
N LYS A 165 2.26 -11.30 2.84
CA LYS A 165 1.41 -11.12 4.03
C LYS A 165 0.58 -9.82 4.00
N LEU A 166 0.76 -8.92 3.02
CA LEU A 166 -0.08 -7.72 2.86
C LEU A 166 -1.55 -8.06 2.56
N GLY A 167 -1.81 -9.18 1.89
CA GLY A 167 -3.17 -9.68 1.60
C GLY A 167 -3.90 -10.31 2.80
N ASP A 168 -3.27 -10.41 3.98
CA ASP A 168 -3.91 -10.97 5.17
C ASP A 168 -4.93 -9.99 5.83
N LYS A 169 -5.48 -10.41 6.97
CA LYS A 169 -6.27 -9.53 7.86
C LYS A 169 -5.48 -8.30 8.28
N ARG A 170 -6.22 -7.24 8.62
CA ARG A 170 -5.70 -5.90 8.92
C ARG A 170 -4.57 -5.90 9.95
N ASP A 171 -4.71 -6.68 11.02
CA ASP A 171 -3.71 -6.76 12.10
C ASP A 171 -2.34 -7.32 11.64
N MET A 172 -2.32 -7.99 10.49
CA MET A 172 -1.13 -8.54 9.85
C MET A 172 -0.63 -7.64 8.72
N SER A 173 -1.52 -7.11 7.88
CA SER A 173 -1.15 -6.16 6.81
C SER A 173 -0.51 -4.90 7.39
N ASP A 174 -1.11 -4.33 8.44
CA ASP A 174 -0.63 -3.09 9.07
C ASP A 174 0.78 -3.33 9.68
N TYR A 175 1.00 -4.48 10.33
CA TYR A 175 2.34 -4.88 10.81
C TYR A 175 3.36 -5.05 9.68
N VAL A 176 2.95 -5.56 8.52
CA VAL A 176 3.85 -5.74 7.36
C VAL A 176 4.19 -4.39 6.72
N ILE A 177 3.22 -3.47 6.62
CA ILE A 177 3.44 -2.08 6.18
C ILE A 177 4.44 -1.37 7.08
N ASP A 178 4.18 -1.35 8.40
CA ASP A 178 5.03 -0.72 9.41
C ASP A 178 6.50 -1.20 9.33
N LYS A 179 6.69 -2.45 8.89
CA LYS A 179 7.98 -3.09 8.78
C LYS A 179 8.64 -2.98 7.41
N LEU A 180 7.88 -3.02 6.32
CA LEU A 180 8.41 -2.72 5.00
C LEU A 180 8.90 -1.27 4.93
N ASN A 181 8.20 -0.30 5.55
CA ASN A 181 8.65 1.10 5.64
C ASN A 181 10.06 1.25 6.25
N LEU A 182 10.46 0.35 7.16
CA LEU A 182 11.81 0.36 7.76
C LEU A 182 12.86 -0.35 6.89
N LEU A 183 12.44 -1.21 5.97
CA LEU A 183 13.31 -1.99 5.08
C LEU A 183 13.49 -1.32 3.69
N VAL A 184 12.62 -0.38 3.32
CA VAL A 184 12.70 0.40 2.07
C VAL A 184 14.06 1.07 1.89
N PRO A 185 14.61 1.82 2.88
CA PRO A 185 15.94 2.40 2.75
C PRO A 185 17.01 1.33 2.48
N GLY A 186 17.73 1.48 1.37
CA GLY A 186 18.77 0.54 0.94
C GLY A 186 18.28 -0.75 0.24
N ASN A 187 16.97 -1.01 0.15
CA ASN A 187 16.43 -2.20 -0.53
C ASN A 187 15.26 -1.89 -1.50
N GLU A 188 15.10 -0.63 -1.92
CA GLU A 188 13.94 -0.16 -2.69
C GLU A 188 13.60 -1.03 -3.89
N GLU A 189 14.58 -1.35 -4.74
CA GLU A 189 14.38 -2.10 -5.99
C GLU A 189 13.80 -3.50 -5.75
N MET A 190 14.36 -4.26 -4.80
CA MET A 190 13.89 -5.60 -4.42
C MET A 190 12.49 -5.58 -3.78
N ILE A 191 12.16 -4.49 -3.08
CA ILE A 191 10.83 -4.30 -2.49
C ILE A 191 9.82 -3.90 -3.57
N LEU A 192 10.18 -3.02 -4.50
CA LEU A 192 9.36 -2.61 -5.64
C LEU A 192 9.04 -3.81 -6.54
N ASP A 193 10.05 -4.60 -6.94
CA ASP A 193 9.88 -5.85 -7.69
C ASP A 193 8.93 -6.80 -6.95
N GLY A 194 9.16 -7.03 -5.65
CA GLY A 194 8.34 -7.93 -4.86
C GLY A 194 6.88 -7.45 -4.67
N ILE A 195 6.64 -6.15 -4.75
CA ILE A 195 5.32 -5.54 -4.67
C ILE A 195 4.59 -5.61 -6.01
N GLU A 196 5.27 -5.31 -7.11
CA GLU A 196 4.75 -5.47 -8.48
C GLU A 196 4.28 -6.91 -8.68
N ASP A 197 5.16 -7.85 -8.34
CA ASP A 197 4.95 -9.29 -8.40
C ASP A 197 3.77 -9.76 -7.51
N PHE A 198 3.56 -9.12 -6.34
CA PHE A 198 2.37 -9.34 -5.51
C PHE A 198 1.09 -8.77 -6.13
N TYR A 199 1.14 -7.56 -6.68
CA TYR A 199 -0.02 -6.86 -7.24
C TYR A 199 -0.64 -7.68 -8.38
N PHE A 200 0.19 -8.15 -9.33
CA PHE A 200 -0.29 -8.94 -10.46
C PHE A 200 -0.73 -10.37 -10.10
N LYS A 201 -0.20 -10.94 -9.01
CA LYS A 201 -0.63 -12.27 -8.51
C LYS A 201 -1.93 -12.23 -7.69
N ASN A 202 -2.48 -11.05 -7.38
CA ASN A 202 -3.65 -10.90 -6.50
C ASN A 202 -4.74 -10.03 -7.14
N ASP A 203 -5.85 -10.63 -7.54
CA ASP A 203 -7.01 -9.92 -8.12
C ASP A 203 -7.95 -9.28 -7.09
N GLN A 204 -7.75 -9.54 -5.80
CA GLN A 204 -8.62 -9.00 -4.75
C GLN A 204 -8.40 -7.49 -4.57
N PHE A 205 -9.47 -6.70 -4.74
CA PHE A 205 -9.48 -5.24 -4.53
C PHE A 205 -8.78 -4.82 -3.23
N ARG A 206 -9.07 -5.51 -2.11
CA ARG A 206 -8.43 -5.26 -0.81
C ARG A 206 -6.91 -5.34 -0.88
N SER A 207 -6.37 -6.40 -1.48
CA SER A 207 -4.93 -6.63 -1.60
C SER A 207 -4.27 -5.57 -2.49
N ARG A 208 -4.89 -5.27 -3.64
CA ARG A 208 -4.43 -4.23 -4.58
C ARG A 208 -4.43 -2.84 -3.96
N HIS A 209 -5.51 -2.45 -3.29
CA HIS A 209 -5.61 -1.15 -2.60
C HIS A 209 -4.59 -1.02 -1.47
N VAL A 210 -4.43 -2.05 -0.62
CA VAL A 210 -3.42 -2.04 0.46
C VAL A 210 -2.01 -1.79 -0.11
N VAL A 211 -1.69 -2.39 -1.25
CA VAL A 211 -0.40 -2.23 -1.92
C VAL A 211 -0.23 -0.88 -2.61
N LEU A 212 -1.19 -0.43 -3.41
CA LEU A 212 -1.10 0.88 -4.07
C LEU A 212 -1.02 2.01 -3.04
N LYS A 213 -1.82 1.92 -1.98
CA LYS A 213 -1.76 2.85 -0.85
C LYS A 213 -0.41 2.80 -0.12
N PHE A 214 0.22 1.63 0.01
CA PHE A 214 1.58 1.54 0.55
C PHE A 214 2.57 2.27 -0.37
N LEU A 215 2.60 1.92 -1.66
CA LEU A 215 3.50 2.51 -2.65
C LEU A 215 3.37 4.04 -2.74
N ALA A 216 2.14 4.57 -2.74
CA ALA A 216 1.86 5.99 -2.92
C ALA A 216 2.18 6.85 -1.68
N ASN A 217 2.29 6.24 -0.50
CA ASN A 217 2.64 6.93 0.74
C ASN A 217 4.14 6.93 1.05
N ILE A 218 4.96 6.22 0.28
CA ILE A 218 6.42 6.27 0.36
C ILE A 218 6.95 7.34 -0.59
N ASP A 219 7.93 8.09 -0.13
CA ASP A 219 8.71 9.02 -0.95
C ASP A 219 10.00 8.29 -1.36
N TRP A 220 9.96 7.66 -2.53
CA TRP A 220 11.03 6.80 -3.06
C TRP A 220 12.24 7.61 -3.50
N GLU A 221 13.45 7.12 -3.19
CA GLU A 221 14.70 7.67 -3.71
C GLU A 221 14.85 7.33 -5.20
N ASN A 222 14.62 6.06 -5.57
CA ASN A 222 14.61 5.56 -6.94
C ASN A 222 13.25 5.82 -7.63
N LYS A 223 12.99 7.11 -7.89
CA LYS A 223 11.79 7.56 -8.60
C LYS A 223 11.58 6.91 -9.97
N VAL A 224 12.66 6.57 -10.68
CA VAL A 224 12.60 5.94 -12.00
C VAL A 224 11.94 4.55 -11.91
N LYS A 225 12.43 3.69 -11.01
CA LYS A 225 11.86 2.35 -10.81
C LYS A 225 10.47 2.41 -10.19
N ALA A 226 10.24 3.32 -9.24
CA ALA A 226 8.90 3.52 -8.67
C ALA A 226 7.88 3.94 -9.73
N PHE A 227 8.25 4.87 -10.63
CA PHE A 227 7.43 5.27 -11.77
C PHE A 227 7.13 4.10 -12.71
N GLU A 228 8.13 3.28 -13.06
CA GLU A 228 7.96 2.10 -13.94
C GLU A 228 6.96 1.07 -13.38
N VAL A 229 6.95 0.84 -12.07
CA VAL A 229 5.99 -0.04 -11.40
C VAL A 229 4.57 0.54 -11.51
N PHE A 230 4.39 1.83 -11.21
CA PHE A 230 3.09 2.47 -11.34
C PHE A 230 2.60 2.54 -12.79
N ASP A 231 3.46 2.85 -13.76
CA ASP A 231 3.10 2.92 -15.18
C ASP A 231 2.75 1.53 -15.73
N THR A 232 3.47 0.49 -15.30
CA THR A 232 3.12 -0.91 -15.60
C THR A 232 1.77 -1.32 -15.01
N ILE A 233 1.47 -0.92 -13.77
CA ILE A 233 0.14 -1.15 -13.16
C ILE A 233 -0.96 -0.38 -13.90
N LEU A 234 -0.68 0.83 -14.42
CA LEU A 234 -1.62 1.63 -15.20
C LEU A 234 -1.90 1.01 -16.58
N ARG A 235 -0.86 0.52 -17.26
CA ARG A 235 -0.96 -0.15 -18.57
C ARG A 235 -1.97 -1.30 -18.52
N ASP A 236 -1.85 -2.14 -17.50
CA ASP A 236 -2.64 -3.35 -17.29
C ASP A 236 -3.87 -3.12 -16.37
N PHE A 237 -4.28 -1.86 -16.20
CA PHE A 237 -5.40 -1.49 -15.33
C PHE A 237 -6.76 -1.91 -15.90
N ASN A 238 -7.49 -2.74 -15.14
CA ASN A 238 -8.81 -3.24 -15.54
C ASN A 238 -9.93 -2.22 -15.23
N GLU A 239 -10.43 -1.54 -16.26
CA GLU A 239 -11.54 -0.58 -16.16
C GLU A 239 -12.92 -1.22 -15.85
N ASN A 240 -13.08 -2.55 -15.99
CA ASN A 240 -14.34 -3.27 -15.81
C ASN A 240 -14.68 -3.61 -14.34
N ILE A 241 -13.98 -3.02 -13.38
CA ILE A 241 -14.26 -3.18 -11.94
C ILE A 241 -15.31 -2.15 -11.46
N PRO A 242 -16.04 -2.41 -10.35
CA PRO A 242 -17.04 -1.48 -9.82
C PRO A 242 -16.47 -0.07 -9.62
N GLU A 243 -17.25 0.96 -9.98
CA GLU A 243 -16.76 2.35 -10.04
C GLU A 243 -16.13 2.85 -8.73
N GLU A 244 -16.72 2.55 -7.58
CA GLU A 244 -16.16 2.92 -6.27
C GLU A 244 -14.75 2.32 -6.07
N HIS A 245 -14.60 1.03 -6.36
CA HIS A 245 -13.30 0.34 -6.29
C HIS A 245 -12.32 0.89 -7.33
N ARG A 246 -12.80 1.16 -8.55
CA ARG A 246 -12.01 1.73 -9.64
C ARG A 246 -11.40 3.06 -9.22
N ASN A 247 -12.23 3.95 -8.69
CA ASN A 247 -11.82 5.29 -8.32
C ASN A 247 -10.84 5.27 -7.13
N ILE A 248 -11.03 4.37 -6.16
CA ILE A 248 -10.06 4.20 -5.05
C ILE A 248 -8.68 3.76 -5.57
N LEU A 249 -8.61 2.72 -6.43
CA LEU A 249 -7.33 2.25 -6.98
C LEU A 249 -6.69 3.30 -7.89
N LEU A 250 -7.48 4.01 -8.70
CA LEU A 250 -6.98 5.08 -9.57
C LEU A 250 -6.45 6.28 -8.77
N GLU A 251 -7.01 6.63 -7.61
CA GLU A 251 -6.44 7.70 -6.77
C GLU A 251 -5.05 7.33 -6.28
N ASP A 252 -4.88 6.15 -5.65
CA ASP A 252 -3.57 5.71 -5.16
C ASP A 252 -2.54 5.62 -6.31
N LEU A 253 -2.95 5.11 -7.47
CA LEU A 253 -2.13 4.96 -8.66
C LEU A 253 -1.68 6.31 -9.25
N ILE A 254 -2.62 7.27 -9.43
CA ILE A 254 -2.33 8.59 -9.99
C ILE A 254 -1.49 9.43 -9.02
N VAL A 255 -1.76 9.34 -7.70
CA VAL A 255 -0.89 9.95 -6.66
C VAL A 255 0.53 9.39 -6.76
N GLY A 256 0.65 8.05 -6.87
CA GLY A 256 1.93 7.37 -7.06
C GLY A 256 2.72 7.85 -8.27
N LEU A 257 2.07 7.89 -9.44
CA LEU A 257 2.65 8.42 -10.69
C LEU A 257 3.09 9.87 -10.54
N GLY A 258 2.20 10.77 -10.09
CA GLY A 258 2.50 12.21 -10.00
C GLY A 258 3.56 12.56 -8.95
N LYS A 259 3.70 11.76 -7.88
CA LYS A 259 4.81 11.90 -6.92
C LYS A 259 6.16 11.52 -7.53
N ASN A 260 6.20 10.39 -8.24
CA ASN A 260 7.42 9.77 -8.77
C ASN A 260 7.71 10.14 -10.23
N MET A 261 6.98 11.10 -10.79
CA MET A 261 7.08 11.52 -12.19
C MET A 261 8.52 11.86 -12.57
N THR A 262 8.96 11.33 -13.72
CA THR A 262 10.27 11.57 -14.34
C THR A 262 10.07 12.16 -15.74
N ASP A 263 11.14 12.29 -16.54
CA ASP A 263 11.05 12.72 -17.94
C ASP A 263 10.44 11.67 -18.89
N LYS A 264 9.94 10.54 -18.34
CA LYS A 264 9.25 9.48 -19.09
C LYS A 264 7.78 9.83 -19.30
N ASN A 265 7.26 9.53 -20.49
CA ASN A 265 5.83 9.65 -20.79
C ASN A 265 5.03 8.53 -20.10
N VAL A 266 3.79 8.85 -19.69
CA VAL A 266 2.84 7.87 -19.15
C VAL A 266 2.19 7.04 -20.28
N CYS A 267 2.03 5.74 -20.08
CA CYS A 267 1.55 4.81 -21.11
C CYS A 267 0.07 4.97 -21.49
N ARG A 268 -0.79 5.39 -20.55
CA ARG A 268 -2.25 5.45 -20.70
C ARG A 268 -2.82 6.76 -20.16
N THR A 269 -2.50 7.86 -20.84
CA THR A 269 -3.05 9.18 -20.51
C THR A 269 -4.58 9.22 -20.62
N ASP A 270 -5.19 8.36 -21.45
CA ASP A 270 -6.63 8.23 -21.63
C ASP A 270 -7.40 7.94 -20.32
N ILE A 271 -6.83 7.13 -19.42
CA ILE A 271 -7.41 6.85 -18.09
C ILE A 271 -7.27 8.08 -17.19
N ILE A 272 -6.09 8.71 -17.17
CA ILE A 272 -5.82 9.87 -16.31
C ILE A 272 -6.74 11.03 -16.69
N ARG A 273 -6.97 11.27 -18.00
CA ARG A 273 -7.86 12.33 -18.50
C ARG A 273 -9.32 12.19 -18.06
N LYS A 274 -9.78 10.97 -17.77
CA LYS A 274 -11.13 10.69 -17.23
C LYS A 274 -11.20 10.84 -15.70
N SER A 275 -10.05 10.79 -15.01
CA SER A 275 -9.93 10.67 -13.56
C SER A 275 -10.01 12.03 -12.87
N VAL A 276 -11.22 12.62 -12.81
CA VAL A 276 -11.49 13.92 -12.17
C VAL A 276 -12.37 13.82 -10.91
N HIS A 277 -12.37 12.64 -10.26
CA HIS A 277 -13.31 12.35 -9.17
C HIS A 277 -12.93 13.00 -7.82
N THR A 278 -11.63 13.19 -7.55
CA THR A 278 -11.10 13.75 -6.29
C THR A 278 -10.02 14.80 -6.55
N GLU A 279 -9.74 15.65 -5.54
CA GLU A 279 -8.70 16.69 -5.63
C GLU A 279 -7.32 16.13 -5.95
N LYS A 280 -6.98 14.95 -5.41
CA LYS A 280 -5.67 14.32 -5.63
C LYS A 280 -5.53 13.76 -7.04
N MET A 281 -6.56 13.10 -7.56
CA MET A 281 -6.57 12.65 -8.95
C MET A 281 -6.38 13.84 -9.91
N ILE A 282 -7.08 14.96 -9.64
CA ILE A 282 -6.97 16.17 -10.46
C ILE A 282 -5.55 16.74 -10.40
N PHE A 283 -5.00 16.92 -9.20
CA PHE A 283 -3.69 17.53 -9.01
C PHE A 283 -2.55 16.68 -9.57
N TYR A 284 -2.45 15.40 -9.17
CA TYR A 284 -1.38 14.52 -9.63
C TYR A 284 -1.59 14.08 -11.08
N GLY A 285 -2.84 14.00 -11.56
CA GLY A 285 -3.17 13.79 -12.96
C GLY A 285 -2.76 14.96 -13.84
N ALA A 286 -3.01 16.21 -13.40
CA ALA A 286 -2.51 17.41 -14.08
C ALA A 286 -0.99 17.35 -14.24
N LYS A 287 -0.27 17.05 -13.15
CA LYS A 287 1.19 16.95 -13.13
C LYS A 287 1.72 15.87 -14.09
N ALA A 288 1.11 14.68 -14.09
CA ALA A 288 1.48 13.57 -14.97
C ALA A 288 1.24 13.89 -16.47
N LEU A 289 0.10 14.52 -16.78
CA LEU A 289 -0.26 14.94 -18.15
C LEU A 289 0.61 16.12 -18.64
N SER A 290 0.93 17.08 -17.76
CA SER A 290 1.78 18.23 -18.07
C SER A 290 3.19 17.77 -18.44
N ASN A 291 3.79 16.92 -17.60
CA ASN A 291 5.12 16.37 -17.84
C ASN A 291 5.17 15.50 -19.11
N SER A 292 4.11 14.72 -19.38
CA SER A 292 3.98 13.92 -20.60
C SER A 292 3.63 14.73 -21.86
N LYS A 293 3.39 16.04 -21.72
CA LYS A 293 2.95 16.96 -22.80
C LYS A 293 1.71 16.44 -23.56
N ASP A 294 0.71 15.93 -22.82
CA ASP A 294 -0.49 15.36 -23.42
C ASP A 294 -1.29 16.42 -24.21
N PRO A 295 -1.66 16.17 -25.48
CA PRO A 295 -2.28 17.16 -26.35
C PRO A 295 -3.71 17.54 -25.95
N GLU A 296 -4.38 16.78 -25.08
CA GLU A 296 -5.72 17.06 -24.58
C GLU A 296 -5.71 17.58 -23.13
N ILE A 297 -4.56 18.02 -22.61
CA ILE A 297 -4.45 18.57 -21.25
C ILE A 297 -5.42 19.74 -20.98
N LEU A 298 -5.69 20.60 -21.96
CA LEU A 298 -6.70 21.66 -21.82
C LEU A 298 -8.12 21.10 -21.64
N VAL A 299 -8.44 19.95 -22.25
CA VAL A 299 -9.72 19.25 -22.05
C VAL A 299 -9.79 18.67 -20.63
N PHE A 300 -8.69 18.10 -20.13
CA PHE A 300 -8.59 17.66 -18.74
C PHE A 300 -8.80 18.81 -17.76
N PHE A 301 -8.15 19.97 -17.95
CA PHE A 301 -8.39 21.14 -17.10
C PHE A 301 -9.83 21.65 -17.18
N LYS A 302 -10.44 21.71 -18.38
CA LYS A 302 -11.87 22.04 -18.55
C LYS A 302 -12.76 21.11 -17.71
N ASN A 303 -12.48 19.80 -17.69
CA ASN A 303 -13.23 18.82 -16.90
C ASN A 303 -12.96 18.93 -15.39
N ALA A 304 -11.70 19.10 -15.00
CA ALA A 304 -11.29 19.25 -13.61
C ALA A 304 -11.93 20.49 -12.95
N ILE A 305 -11.97 21.63 -13.64
CA ILE A 305 -12.61 22.85 -13.15
C ILE A 305 -14.14 22.67 -13.08
N LYS A 306 -14.77 22.05 -14.09
CA LYS A 306 -16.21 21.72 -14.05
C LYS A 306 -16.59 20.76 -12.92
N SER A 307 -15.68 19.89 -12.48
CA SER A 307 -15.93 18.96 -11.35
C SER A 307 -16.11 19.66 -10.00
N HIS A 308 -15.62 20.90 -9.88
CA HIS A 308 -15.59 21.72 -8.67
C HIS A 308 -14.85 21.10 -7.46
N ARG A 309 -14.17 19.96 -7.63
CA ARG A 309 -13.48 19.24 -6.54
C ARG A 309 -12.31 20.01 -5.92
N MET A 310 -11.72 20.95 -6.65
CA MET A 310 -10.59 21.76 -6.17
C MET A 310 -11.00 22.99 -5.33
N ARG A 311 -12.30 23.31 -5.18
CA ARG A 311 -12.79 24.59 -4.62
C ARG A 311 -12.33 24.95 -3.20
N GLY A 312 -11.89 23.99 -2.40
CA GLY A 312 -11.32 24.21 -1.07
C GLY A 312 -10.02 23.45 -0.85
N SER A 313 -9.36 23.03 -1.94
CA SER A 313 -8.15 22.23 -1.86
C SER A 313 -6.94 23.08 -1.49
N LYS A 314 -6.08 22.55 -0.60
CA LYS A 314 -4.76 23.15 -0.35
C LYS A 314 -3.83 23.08 -1.58
N LEU A 315 -4.13 22.20 -2.53
CA LEU A 315 -3.40 22.03 -3.79
C LEU A 315 -3.86 22.99 -4.89
N LEU A 316 -4.86 23.84 -4.61
CA LEU A 316 -5.43 24.78 -5.57
C LEU A 316 -4.42 25.81 -6.14
N PRO A 317 -3.51 26.42 -5.36
CA PRO A 317 -2.56 27.39 -5.91
C PRO A 317 -1.59 26.74 -6.92
N GLU A 318 -0.99 25.60 -6.55
CA GLU A 318 -0.10 24.84 -7.43
C GLU A 318 -0.84 24.30 -8.67
N PHE A 319 -2.11 23.91 -8.54
CA PHE A 319 -2.96 23.53 -9.67
C PHE A 319 -3.22 24.70 -10.63
N LEU A 320 -3.44 25.90 -10.12
CA LEU A 320 -3.60 27.11 -10.93
C LEU A 320 -2.30 27.52 -11.62
N ASN A 321 -1.15 27.30 -11.01
CA ASN A 321 0.15 27.49 -11.66
C ASN A 321 0.33 26.52 -12.85
N MET A 322 -0.01 25.23 -12.70
CA MET A 322 0.00 24.28 -13.82
C MET A 322 -0.98 24.67 -14.94
N ILE A 323 -2.16 25.21 -14.59
CA ILE A 323 -3.11 25.77 -15.57
C ILE A 323 -2.47 26.96 -16.31
N HIS A 324 -1.82 27.88 -15.59
CA HIS A 324 -1.17 29.05 -16.18
C HIS A 324 -0.07 28.63 -17.16
N GLU A 325 0.90 27.83 -16.72
CA GLU A 325 2.00 27.34 -17.56
C GLU A 325 1.48 26.68 -18.84
N THR A 326 0.47 25.81 -18.71
CA THR A 326 -0.12 25.11 -19.85
C THR A 326 -0.89 26.05 -20.78
N ALA A 327 -1.64 27.01 -20.23
CA ALA A 327 -2.39 27.98 -21.03
C ALA A 327 -1.46 28.87 -21.85
N SER A 328 -0.39 29.37 -21.25
CA SER A 328 0.61 30.23 -21.91
C SER A 328 1.39 29.49 -23.01
N MET A 329 1.63 28.17 -22.84
CA MET A 329 2.18 27.33 -23.91
C MET A 329 1.23 27.16 -25.11
N HIS A 330 -0.08 26.98 -24.87
CA HIS A 330 -1.05 26.69 -25.94
C HIS A 330 -1.67 27.92 -26.59
N ARG A 331 -1.76 29.04 -25.86
CA ARG A 331 -2.33 30.33 -26.32
C ARG A 331 -3.77 30.24 -26.87
N ASP A 332 -4.57 29.31 -26.35
CA ASP A 332 -5.99 29.12 -26.69
C ASP A 332 -6.89 30.16 -26.00
N ILE A 333 -7.33 31.19 -26.74
CA ILE A 333 -8.24 32.23 -26.23
C ILE A 333 -9.58 31.67 -25.72
N GLU A 334 -10.07 30.56 -26.29
CA GLU A 334 -11.31 29.92 -25.83
C GLU A 334 -11.11 29.19 -24.49
N PHE A 335 -9.88 28.77 -24.16
CA PHE A 335 -9.55 28.29 -22.82
C PHE A 335 -9.60 29.41 -21.79
N TYR A 336 -8.99 30.58 -22.06
CA TYR A 336 -9.06 31.72 -21.13
C TYR A 336 -10.50 32.25 -20.96
N ARG A 337 -11.30 32.29 -22.04
CA ARG A 337 -12.73 32.62 -21.94
C ARG A 337 -13.45 31.65 -21.00
N PHE A 338 -13.23 30.34 -21.18
CA PHE A 338 -13.78 29.31 -20.31
C PHE A 338 -13.35 29.48 -18.83
N LEU A 339 -12.08 29.83 -18.56
CA LEU A 339 -11.61 30.09 -17.20
C LEU A 339 -12.38 31.25 -16.56
N LEU A 340 -12.53 32.38 -17.28
CA LEU A 340 -13.25 33.56 -16.81
C LEU A 340 -14.74 33.28 -16.58
N GLU A 341 -15.42 32.63 -17.53
CA GLU A 341 -16.83 32.21 -17.37
C GLU A 341 -17.03 31.30 -16.15
N THR A 342 -16.14 30.34 -15.93
CA THR A 342 -16.28 29.38 -14.83
C THR A 342 -15.86 29.96 -13.47
N SER A 343 -15.01 31.00 -13.45
CA SER A 343 -14.54 31.67 -12.23
C SER A 343 -15.67 32.33 -11.42
N LEU A 344 -16.79 32.70 -12.07
CA LEU A 344 -17.98 33.29 -11.45
C LEU A 344 -18.59 32.45 -10.30
N LEU A 345 -18.23 31.16 -10.23
CA LEU A 345 -18.74 30.21 -9.24
C LEU A 345 -17.71 29.86 -8.14
N TYR A 346 -16.63 30.64 -8.01
CA TYR A 346 -15.49 30.36 -7.13
C TYR A 346 -15.24 31.50 -6.12
N THR A 347 -14.25 31.31 -5.24
CA THR A 347 -13.87 32.30 -4.22
C THR A 347 -13.12 33.50 -4.84
N PRO A 348 -13.05 34.66 -4.15
CA PRO A 348 -12.34 35.83 -4.65
C PRO A 348 -10.88 35.55 -5.03
N GLU A 349 -10.16 34.75 -4.24
CA GLU A 349 -8.75 34.41 -4.46
C GLU A 349 -8.57 33.67 -5.79
N TYR A 350 -9.44 32.70 -6.08
CA TYR A 350 -9.46 31.99 -7.37
C TYR A 350 -9.75 32.94 -8.54
N ILE A 351 -10.75 33.82 -8.39
CA ILE A 351 -11.11 34.80 -9.43
C ILE A 351 -9.92 35.72 -9.71
N ILE A 352 -9.25 36.22 -8.67
CA ILE A 352 -8.04 37.04 -8.78
C ILE A 352 -6.93 36.29 -9.52
N SER A 353 -6.67 35.01 -9.21
CA SER A 353 -5.71 34.19 -9.97
C SER A 353 -6.05 34.12 -11.46
N ILE A 354 -7.32 33.88 -11.83
CA ILE A 354 -7.72 33.83 -13.24
C ILE A 354 -7.55 35.20 -13.93
N LEU A 355 -7.85 36.30 -13.24
CA LEU A 355 -7.63 37.66 -13.77
C LEU A 355 -6.14 37.95 -14.00
N ILE A 356 -5.26 37.55 -13.09
CA ILE A 356 -3.79 37.65 -13.24
C ILE A 356 -3.34 36.83 -14.46
N ILE A 357 -3.73 35.55 -14.55
CA ILE A 357 -3.41 34.66 -15.68
C ILE A 357 -3.84 35.26 -17.02
N CYS A 358 -5.01 35.90 -17.10
CA CYS A 358 -5.47 36.57 -18.31
C CYS A 358 -4.67 37.85 -18.62
N SER A 359 -4.24 38.61 -17.60
CA SER A 359 -3.37 39.78 -17.79
C SER A 359 -1.97 39.39 -18.27
N GLU A 360 -1.43 38.26 -17.81
CA GLU A 360 -0.12 37.76 -18.28
C GLU A 360 -0.22 37.22 -19.71
N ALA A 361 -1.28 36.50 -20.05
CA ALA A 361 -1.53 36.10 -21.44
C ALA A 361 -1.67 37.30 -22.39
N ARG A 362 -2.29 38.41 -21.94
CA ARG A 362 -2.33 39.67 -22.71
C ARG A 362 -0.93 40.27 -22.90
N LYS A 363 -0.08 40.26 -21.88
CA LYS A 363 1.32 40.74 -21.96
C LYS A 363 2.12 39.97 -23.03
N GLU A 364 1.80 38.69 -23.25
CA GLU A 364 2.36 37.86 -24.31
C GLU A 364 1.75 38.09 -25.72
N GLY A 365 0.80 39.02 -25.84
CA GLY A 365 0.16 39.41 -27.10
C GLY A 365 -1.22 38.79 -27.36
N LEU A 366 -1.83 38.09 -26.39
CA LEU A 366 -3.17 37.53 -26.56
C LEU A 366 -4.25 38.61 -26.42
N GLY A 367 -5.09 38.78 -27.45
CA GLY A 367 -6.17 39.78 -27.50
C GLY A 367 -7.57 39.20 -27.26
N GLY A 368 -8.58 40.07 -27.25
CA GLY A 368 -10.01 39.67 -27.27
C GLY A 368 -10.68 39.51 -25.89
N PHE A 369 -9.99 39.83 -24.80
CA PHE A 369 -10.55 39.78 -23.44
C PHE A 369 -11.63 40.85 -23.19
N ASP A 370 -11.52 42.02 -23.81
CA ASP A 370 -12.43 43.18 -23.71
C ASP A 370 -13.90 42.86 -24.05
N ASN A 371 -14.13 41.85 -24.88
CA ASN A 371 -15.45 41.42 -25.32
C ASN A 371 -16.04 40.25 -24.51
N ILE A 372 -15.36 39.79 -23.45
CA ILE A 372 -15.81 38.67 -22.63
C ILE A 372 -16.85 39.16 -21.61
N TYR A 373 -18.08 38.64 -21.71
CA TYR A 373 -19.21 39.06 -20.85
C TYR A 373 -18.96 38.81 -19.36
N SER A 374 -18.31 37.70 -18.98
CA SER A 374 -18.02 37.38 -17.58
C SER A 374 -17.14 38.42 -16.88
N LEU A 375 -16.24 39.12 -17.59
CA LEU A 375 -15.47 40.24 -17.02
C LEU A 375 -16.36 41.43 -16.65
N ARG A 376 -17.43 41.70 -17.42
CA ARG A 376 -18.40 42.76 -17.10
C ARG A 376 -19.23 42.40 -15.86
N VAL A 377 -19.47 41.12 -15.62
CA VAL A 377 -20.09 40.63 -14.38
C VAL A 377 -19.12 40.75 -13.20
N LEU A 378 -17.85 40.37 -13.37
CA LEU A 378 -16.82 40.50 -12.34
C LEU A 378 -16.49 41.96 -11.97
N ALA A 379 -16.61 42.90 -12.91
CA ALA A 379 -16.51 44.34 -12.62
C ALA A 379 -17.58 44.84 -11.62
N LEU A 380 -18.67 44.10 -11.41
CA LEU A 380 -19.74 44.38 -10.44
C LEU A 380 -19.68 43.47 -9.20
N HIS A 381 -18.57 42.73 -9.00
CA HIS A 381 -18.42 41.80 -7.89
C HIS A 381 -18.37 42.50 -6.52
N TYR A 382 -18.80 41.82 -5.46
CA TYR A 382 -18.83 42.41 -4.10
C TYR A 382 -17.43 42.73 -3.55
N HIS A 383 -16.40 42.01 -4.01
CA HIS A 383 -15.01 42.16 -3.57
C HIS A 383 -14.27 43.23 -4.38
N ASP A 384 -13.71 44.22 -3.70
CA ASP A 384 -13.16 45.43 -4.34
C ASP A 384 -11.98 45.14 -5.27
N VAL A 385 -11.04 44.29 -4.83
CA VAL A 385 -9.92 43.79 -5.66
C VAL A 385 -10.43 43.14 -6.95
N VAL A 386 -11.48 42.30 -6.89
CA VAL A 386 -12.05 41.67 -8.09
C VAL A 386 -12.63 42.71 -9.04
N ARG A 387 -13.35 43.73 -8.52
CA ARG A 387 -13.85 44.84 -9.36
C ARG A 387 -12.71 45.58 -10.03
N LYS A 388 -11.69 46.01 -9.26
CA LYS A 388 -10.54 46.77 -9.77
C LYS A 388 -9.82 46.01 -10.86
N LEU A 389 -9.40 44.77 -10.58
CA LEU A 389 -8.66 43.94 -11.53
C LEU A 389 -9.48 43.64 -12.80
N SER A 390 -10.80 43.45 -12.68
CA SER A 390 -11.67 43.26 -13.84
C SER A 390 -11.78 44.52 -14.69
N LEU A 391 -11.90 45.70 -14.06
CA LEU A 391 -11.90 47.00 -14.75
C LEU A 391 -10.56 47.28 -15.43
N GLN A 392 -9.44 46.97 -14.79
CA GLN A 392 -8.11 47.07 -15.40
C GLN A 392 -7.99 46.17 -16.62
N LEU A 393 -8.44 44.91 -16.53
CA LEU A 393 -8.43 44.00 -17.66
C LEU A 393 -9.39 44.45 -18.78
N ILE A 394 -10.52 45.09 -18.48
CA ILE A 394 -11.39 45.70 -19.50
C ILE A 394 -10.73 46.94 -20.13
N GLY A 395 -10.08 47.79 -19.33
CA GLY A 395 -9.43 49.04 -19.75
C GLY A 395 -8.08 48.89 -20.47
N ASN A 396 -7.64 47.65 -20.73
CA ASN A 396 -6.31 47.31 -21.26
C ASN A 396 -5.13 47.77 -20.37
N GLU A 397 -5.37 47.91 -19.06
CA GLU A 397 -4.31 48.09 -18.07
C GLU A 397 -3.63 46.75 -17.72
N MET A 398 -2.42 46.86 -17.18
CA MET A 398 -1.64 45.72 -16.69
C MET A 398 -1.91 45.46 -15.21
N ILE A 399 -2.24 44.21 -14.86
CA ILE A 399 -2.26 43.75 -13.48
C ILE A 399 -0.83 43.39 -13.06
N LEU A 400 -0.39 43.87 -11.90
CA LEU A 400 0.85 43.41 -11.27
C LEU A 400 0.59 42.06 -10.58
N PRO A 401 1.37 41.01 -10.86
CA PRO A 401 1.15 39.69 -10.27
C PRO A 401 1.52 39.68 -8.78
N PHE A 402 0.68 39.02 -7.98
CA PHE A 402 0.88 38.71 -6.57
C PHE A 402 0.22 37.35 -6.26
N ASP A 403 0.51 36.76 -5.10
CA ASP A 403 -0.17 35.53 -4.66
C ASP A 403 -1.48 35.88 -3.94
N PRO A 404 -2.67 35.58 -4.50
CA PRO A 404 -3.94 35.84 -3.82
C PRO A 404 -4.27 34.85 -2.71
N PHE A 405 -3.50 33.77 -2.56
CA PHE A 405 -3.65 32.81 -1.46
C PHE A 405 -2.77 33.17 -0.25
N ASP A 406 -1.79 34.05 -0.41
CA ASP A 406 -1.11 34.70 0.72
C ASP A 406 -1.96 35.85 1.27
N ARG A 407 -2.27 35.78 2.58
CA ARG A 407 -3.10 36.76 3.27
C ARG A 407 -2.47 38.15 3.32
N MET A 408 -1.14 38.25 3.42
CA MET A 408 -0.47 39.54 3.47
C MET A 408 -0.49 40.23 2.10
N SER A 409 -0.22 39.47 1.04
CA SER A 409 -0.31 39.92 -0.35
C SER A 409 -1.73 40.35 -0.73
N LEU A 410 -2.75 39.57 -0.36
CA LEU A 410 -4.16 39.92 -0.60
C LEU A 410 -4.58 41.18 0.17
N LEU A 411 -4.24 41.28 1.47
CA LEU A 411 -4.56 42.47 2.27
C LEU A 411 -3.89 43.74 1.72
N ASN A 412 -2.64 43.64 1.26
CA ASN A 412 -1.95 44.76 0.61
C ASN A 412 -2.68 45.18 -0.69
N ALA A 413 -3.17 44.22 -1.48
CA ALA A 413 -3.96 44.50 -2.68
C ALA A 413 -5.32 45.15 -2.32
N GLU A 414 -6.00 44.68 -1.28
CA GLU A 414 -7.25 45.28 -0.76
C GLU A 414 -7.02 46.73 -0.31
N MET A 415 -5.95 47.02 0.44
CA MET A 415 -5.59 48.38 0.84
C MET A 415 -5.34 49.30 -0.36
N MET A 416 -4.74 48.79 -1.45
CA MET A 416 -4.59 49.54 -2.70
C MET A 416 -5.89 49.68 -3.52
N CYS A 417 -6.99 49.04 -3.10
CA CYS A 417 -8.31 49.14 -3.74
C CYS A 417 -9.31 49.99 -2.94
N GLY A 418 -8.98 50.45 -1.73
CA GLY A 418 -9.90 51.15 -0.82
C GLY A 418 -10.39 52.54 -1.25
N ASP A 419 -9.97 53.04 -2.41
CA ASP A 419 -10.33 54.35 -2.98
C ASP A 419 -11.36 54.24 -4.14
N LEU A 420 -12.11 53.12 -4.25
CA LEU A 420 -13.06 52.81 -5.35
C LEU A 420 -14.54 52.87 -4.98
#